data_AF-A0A2T1HRK6-F1
#
_entry.id   AF-A0A2T1HRK6-F1
#
_cell.length_a   1.000
_cell.length_b   1.000
_cell.length_c   1.000
_cell.angle_alpha   90.00
_cell.angle_beta   90.00
_cell.angle_gamma   90.00
#
_symmetry.space_group_name_H-M   'P 1'
#
loop_
_entity.id
_entity.type
_entity.pdbx_description
1 polymer ?
#
loop_
_entity_poly.entity_id
_entity_poly.type
_entity_poly.pdbx_seq_one_letter_code
_entity_poly.pdbx_strand_id
1 'polypeptide(L)'
;MSDIGLPGARIRSFIERVEHLDTEIQELNEQKKEVFAEAKGEGFDVKILKEILKLRKEDQDKRDERDSLLDAYMRALDSAPPAEIGKAA
;
A
#
# COMPACT_ATOMS: atom_id res chain seq x y z
N MET A 1 -28.22 32.32 -15.85
CA MET A 1 -27.12 31.40 -15.52
C MET A 1 -25.85 32.23 -15.60
N SER A 2 -25.17 32.42 -14.47
CA SER A 2 -23.95 33.24 -14.40
C SER A 2 -22.85 32.52 -15.18
N ASP A 3 -22.38 33.15 -16.25
CA ASP A 3 -21.27 32.65 -17.04
C ASP A 3 -20.02 32.71 -16.18
N ILE A 4 -19.51 31.54 -15.76
CA ILE A 4 -18.32 31.46 -14.92
C ILE A 4 -17.15 31.75 -15.86
N GLY A 5 -16.66 32.98 -15.86
CA GLY A 5 -15.53 33.44 -16.67
C GLY A 5 -14.21 32.77 -16.27
N LEU A 6 -14.08 31.48 -16.57
CA LEU A 6 -12.89 30.69 -16.29
C LEU A 6 -11.84 30.91 -17.41
N PRO A 7 -10.56 31.12 -17.07
CA PRO A 7 -9.51 31.27 -18.07
C PRO A 7 -9.25 29.95 -18.81
N GLY A 8 -9.87 29.75 -19.98
CA GLY A 8 -9.79 28.50 -20.76
C GLY A 8 -8.36 28.05 -21.10
N ALA A 9 -7.44 28.98 -21.35
CA ALA A 9 -6.04 28.67 -21.59
C ALA A 9 -5.34 28.03 -20.36
N ARG A 10 -5.70 28.48 -19.15
CA ARG A 10 -5.14 27.93 -17.90
C ARG A 10 -5.69 26.54 -17.62
N ILE A 11 -6.99 26.33 -17.86
CA ILE A 11 -7.62 25.00 -17.76
C ILE A 11 -6.96 24.03 -18.73
N ARG A 12 -6.78 24.42 -19.99
CA ARG A 12 -6.11 23.59 -21.00
C ARG A 12 -4.69 23.20 -20.56
N SER A 13 -3.90 24.16 -20.07
CA SER A 13 -2.55 23.88 -19.57
C SER A 13 -2.52 22.88 -18.41
N PHE A 14 -3.50 22.91 -17.51
CA PHE A 14 -3.57 21.90 -16.44
C PHE A 14 -3.92 20.52 -16.99
N ILE A 15 -4.87 20.43 -17.91
CA ILE A 15 -5.28 19.16 -18.53
C ILE A 15 -4.11 18.52 -19.28
N GLU A 16 -3.46 19.26 -20.17
CA GLU A 16 -2.34 18.75 -20.98
C GLU A 16 -1.19 18.23 -20.09
N ARG A 17 -0.91 18.92 -18.97
CA ARG A 17 0.10 18.46 -18.02
C ARG A 17 -0.31 17.18 -17.29
N VAL A 18 -1.59 17.03 -16.94
CA VAL A 18 -2.09 15.81 -16.29
C VAL A 18 -2.09 14.65 -17.28
N GLU A 19 -2.51 14.85 -18.52
CA GLU A 19 -2.49 13.81 -19.56
C GLU A 19 -1.06 13.31 -19.85
N HIS A 20 -0.08 14.23 -19.84
CA HIS A 20 1.33 13.86 -19.94
C HIS A 20 1.77 12.99 -18.76
N LEU A 21 1.44 13.39 -17.53
CA LEU A 21 1.76 12.61 -16.33
C LEU A 21 1.07 11.24 -16.33
N ASP A 22 -0.18 11.16 -16.79
CA ASP A 22 -0.92 9.89 -16.89
C ASP A 22 -0.25 8.94 -17.90
N THR A 23 0.27 9.49 -18.99
CA THR A 23 1.04 8.72 -19.98
C THR A 23 2.35 8.19 -19.36
N GLU A 24 3.13 9.05 -18.69
CA GLU A 24 4.34 8.63 -17.99
C GLU A 24 4.05 7.55 -16.91
N ILE A 25 2.97 7.71 -16.15
CA ILE A 25 2.54 6.73 -15.13
C ILE A 25 2.20 5.40 -15.80
N GLN A 26 1.54 5.41 -16.95
CA GLN A 26 1.24 4.19 -17.69
C GLN A 26 2.53 3.47 -18.13
N GLU A 27 3.49 4.20 -18.71
CA GLU A 27 4.78 3.66 -19.13
C GLU A 27 5.56 3.06 -17.95
N LEU A 28 5.64 3.77 -16.83
CA LEU A 28 6.31 3.29 -15.61
C LEU A 28 5.62 2.04 -15.04
N ASN A 29 4.29 1.96 -15.13
CA ASN A 29 3.56 0.78 -14.72
C ASN A 29 3.82 -0.42 -15.64
N GLU A 30 3.98 -0.20 -16.94
CA GLU A 30 4.38 -1.24 -17.90
C GLU A 30 5.76 -1.79 -17.56
N GLN A 31 6.76 -0.91 -17.39
CA GLN A 31 8.12 -1.27 -16.98
C GLN A 31 8.12 -2.06 -15.67
N LYS A 32 7.32 -1.63 -14.69
CA LYS A 32 7.17 -2.35 -13.42
C LYS A 32 6.59 -3.76 -13.60
N LYS A 33 5.67 -3.98 -14.55
CA LYS A 33 5.16 -5.33 -14.85
C LYS A 33 6.25 -6.20 -15.46
N GLU A 34 7.08 -5.66 -16.34
CA GLU A 34 8.20 -6.38 -16.97
C GLU A 34 9.19 -6.89 -15.93
N VAL A 35 9.57 -6.07 -14.93
CA VAL A 35 10.42 -6.51 -13.81
C VAL A 35 9.81 -7.68 -13.03
N PHE A 36 8.49 -7.67 -12.77
CA PHE A 36 7.84 -8.81 -12.13
C PHE A 36 7.75 -10.04 -13.05
N ALA A 37 7.66 -9.85 -14.36
CA ALA A 37 7.67 -10.94 -15.32
C ALA A 37 9.05 -11.60 -15.40
N GLU A 38 10.13 -10.81 -15.38
CA GLU A 38 11.51 -11.27 -15.27
C GLU A 38 11.72 -12.09 -13.99
N ALA A 39 11.36 -11.53 -12.83
CA ALA A 39 11.45 -12.24 -11.55
C ALA A 39 10.67 -13.57 -11.57
N LYS A 40 9.51 -13.60 -12.21
CA LYS A 40 8.75 -14.85 -12.40
C LYS A 40 9.48 -15.85 -13.29
N GLY A 41 10.12 -15.39 -14.36
CA GLY A 41 10.94 -16.21 -15.26
C GLY A 41 12.17 -16.81 -14.57
N GLU A 42 12.73 -16.09 -13.61
CA GLU A 42 13.82 -16.56 -12.73
C GLU A 42 13.34 -17.52 -11.62
N GLY A 43 12.03 -17.69 -11.44
CA GLY A 43 11.43 -18.63 -10.48
C GLY A 43 11.03 -18.02 -9.13
N PHE A 44 11.05 -16.69 -8.98
CA PHE A 44 10.57 -16.03 -7.77
C PHE A 44 9.04 -15.97 -7.67
N ASP A 45 8.51 -16.05 -6.45
CA ASP A 45 7.09 -15.80 -6.20
C ASP A 45 6.80 -14.29 -6.18
N VAL A 46 6.21 -13.82 -7.29
CA VAL A 46 5.80 -12.42 -7.47
C VAL A 46 4.83 -11.93 -6.39
N LYS A 47 4.00 -12.80 -5.79
CA LYS A 47 3.08 -12.39 -4.71
C LYS A 47 3.87 -11.99 -3.47
N ILE A 48 4.88 -12.79 -3.10
CA ILE A 48 5.74 -12.51 -1.95
C ILE A 48 6.55 -11.22 -2.19
N LEU A 49 7.09 -11.01 -3.41
CA LEU A 49 7.78 -9.77 -3.75
C LEU A 49 6.88 -8.53 -3.62
N LYS A 50 5.61 -8.62 -4.03
CA LYS A 50 4.62 -7.54 -3.86
C LYS A 50 4.29 -7.30 -2.40
N GLU A 51 4.21 -8.35 -1.59
CA GLU A 51 4.02 -8.23 -0.14
C GLU A 51 5.20 -7.51 0.50
N ILE A 52 6.45 -7.89 0.16
CA ILE A 52 7.66 -7.19 0.62
C ILE A 52 7.62 -5.71 0.22
N LEU A 53 7.21 -5.36 -0.99
CA LEU A 53 7.09 -3.96 -1.42
C LEU A 53 6.00 -3.20 -0.66
N LYS A 54 4.84 -3.82 -0.41
CA LYS A 54 3.78 -3.23 0.43
C LYS A 54 4.32 -3.00 1.82
N LEU A 55 5.03 -4.00 2.36
CA LEU A 55 5.63 -3.91 3.67
C LEU A 55 6.61 -2.72 3.71
N ARG A 56 7.57 -2.65 2.78
CA ARG A 56 8.54 -1.54 2.70
C ARG A 56 7.94 -0.14 2.49
N LYS A 57 6.69 -0.04 2.03
CA LYS A 57 5.97 1.23 1.87
C LYS A 57 5.26 1.69 3.14
N GLU A 58 4.93 0.75 4.04
CA GLU A 58 4.42 1.12 5.36
C GLU A 58 5.52 1.85 6.12
N ASP A 59 5.16 3.00 6.69
CA ASP A 59 6.01 3.84 7.52
C ASP A 59 6.70 3.00 8.59
N GLN A 60 8.03 3.08 8.63
CA GLN A 60 8.85 2.24 9.49
C GLN A 60 8.52 2.50 10.96
N ASP A 61 8.26 3.75 11.33
CA ASP A 61 7.90 4.11 12.70
C ASP A 61 6.54 3.51 13.10
N LYS A 62 5.57 3.50 12.17
CA LYS A 62 4.24 2.91 12.41
C LYS A 62 4.29 1.38 12.49
N ARG A 63 5.21 0.73 11.76
CA ARG A 63 5.44 -0.72 11.89
C ARG A 63 6.04 -1.04 13.24
N ASP A 64 7.08 -0.33 13.63
CA ASP A 64 7.82 -0.60 14.86
C ASP A 64 6.91 -0.38 16.08
N GLU A 65 6.06 0.65 16.04
CA GLU A 65 5.02 0.87 17.06
C GLU A 65 3.98 -0.27 17.09
N ARG A 66 3.45 -0.66 15.93
CA ARG A 66 2.47 -1.76 15.82
C ARG A 66 3.05 -3.08 16.32
N ASP A 67 4.27 -3.41 15.92
CA ASP A 67 4.91 -4.69 16.23
C ASP A 67 5.28 -4.75 17.73
N SER A 68 5.69 -3.63 18.33
CA SER A 68 5.89 -3.50 19.79
C SER A 68 4.60 -3.72 20.57
N LEU A 69 3.49 -3.13 20.10
CA LEU A 69 2.17 -3.36 20.69
C LEU A 69 1.73 -4.81 20.54
N LEU A 70 1.90 -5.42 19.37
CA LEU A 70 1.53 -6.82 19.14
C LEU A 70 2.26 -7.77 20.08
N ASP A 71 3.58 -7.62 20.22
CA ASP A 71 4.41 -8.41 21.14
C ASP A 71 3.94 -8.26 22.60
N ALA A 72 3.63 -7.04 23.04
CA ALA A 72 3.08 -6.81 24.38
C ALA A 72 1.75 -7.56 24.61
N TYR A 73 0.85 -7.55 23.62
CA TYR A 73 -0.45 -8.24 23.71
C TYR A 73 -0.29 -9.76 23.66
N MET A 74 0.60 -10.29 22.84
CA MET A 74 0.88 -11.73 22.77
C MET A 74 1.48 -12.24 24.08
N ARG A 75 2.43 -11.50 24.66
CA ARG A 75 2.97 -11.83 25.99
C ARG A 75 1.90 -11.80 27.06
N ALA A 76 1.01 -10.80 27.03
CA ALA A 76 -0.10 -10.72 27.95
C ALA A 76 -1.04 -11.93 27.81
N LEU A 77 -1.37 -12.33 26.58
CA LEU A 77 -2.17 -13.53 26.28
C LEU A 77 -1.50 -14.80 26.81
N ASP A 78 -0.21 -14.99 26.54
CA ASP A 78 0.54 -16.17 26.97
C ASP A 78 0.72 -16.24 28.49
N SER A 79 0.83 -15.07 29.14
CA SER A 79 0.91 -14.96 30.61
C SER A 79 -0.44 -15.12 31.30
N ALA A 80 -1.54 -15.01 30.56
CA ALA A 80 -2.87 -15.16 31.12
C ALA A 80 -3.16 -16.66 31.33
N PRO A 81 -3.64 -17.07 32.51
CA PRO A 81 -4.11 -18.43 32.69
C PRO A 81 -5.29 -18.68 31.73
N PRO A 82 -5.49 -19.95 31.28
CA PRO A 82 -6.66 -20.29 30.48
C PRO A 82 -7.90 -19.79 31.19
N ALA A 83 -8.81 -19.15 30.45
CA ALA A 83 -10.08 -18.73 31.02
C ALA A 83 -10.77 -19.99 31.56
N GLU A 84 -10.94 -20.06 32.89
CA GLU A 84 -11.85 -21.01 33.52
C GLU A 84 -13.24 -20.64 33.00
N ILE A 85 -13.67 -21.29 31.92
CA ILE A 85 -15.03 -21.18 31.40
C ILE A 85 -15.88 -21.87 32.46
N GLY A 86 -16.27 -21.10 33.48
CA GLY A 86 -17.11 -21.58 34.55
C GLY A 86 -18.35 -22.22 33.92
N LYS A 87 -18.53 -23.52 34.17
CA LYS A 87 -19.77 -24.22 33.86
C LYS A 87 -20.88 -23.46 34.60
N ALA A 88 -21.59 -22.61 33.87
CA ALA A 88 -22.87 -22.08 34.32
C ALA A 88 -23.81 -23.29 34.43
N ALA A 89 -24.16 -23.62 35.68
CA ALA A 89 -25.12 -24.64 36.06
C ALA A 89 -26.56 -24.24 35.70
#